data_AF-B5IL89-F1
#
_entry.id   AF-B5IL89-F1
#
_cell.length_a   1.000
_cell.length_b   1.000
_cell.length_c   1.000
_cell.angle_alpha   90.00
_cell.angle_beta   90.00
_cell.angle_gamma   90.00
#
_symmetry.space_group_name_H-M   'P 1'
#
loop_
_entity.id
_entity.type
_entity.pdbx_description
1 polymer ?
#
loop_
_entity_poly.entity_id
_entity_poly.type
_entity_poly.pdbx_seq_one_letter_code
_entity_poly.pdbx_strand_id
1 'polypeptide(L)' 'MDARSAAKAESATLDAIQLMLRDLHTRHDEIRHRAAFRGCTKELLEVQQELVDYLLTKKSQLMGQSEGDSLINRNYNAFL' A
#
# COMPACT_ATOMS: atom_id res chain seq x y z
N MET A 1 6.49 -1.55 24.65
CA MET A 1 6.09 -2.16 23.37
C MET A 1 7.30 -2.13 22.47
N ASP A 2 7.81 -3.31 22.09
CA ASP A 2 9.15 -3.48 21.53
C ASP A 2 9.21 -3.13 20.04
N ALA A 3 10.27 -2.44 19.62
CA ALA A 3 10.51 -2.04 18.21
C ALA A 3 10.50 -3.23 17.23
N ARG A 4 10.86 -4.43 17.70
CA ARG A 4 10.86 -5.67 16.93
C ARG A 4 9.45 -6.17 16.58
N SER A 5 8.45 -5.82 17.38
CA SER A 5 7.04 -6.13 17.10
C SER A 5 6.44 -5.16 16.08
N ALA A 6 6.88 -3.89 16.08
CA ALA A 6 6.47 -2.89 15.09
C ALA A 6 6.97 -3.25 13.67
N ALA A 7 8.25 -3.61 13.53
CA ALA A 7 8.81 -4.02 12.24
C ALA A 7 8.12 -5.27 11.65
N LYS A 8 7.71 -6.22 12.49
CA LYS A 8 6.95 -7.40 12.05
C LYS A 8 5.52 -7.04 11.60
N ALA A 9 4.88 -6.09 12.27
CA ALA A 9 3.57 -5.58 11.89
C ALA A 9 3.62 -4.77 10.58
N GLU A 10 4.69 -3.99 10.36
CA GLU A 10 4.94 -3.28 9.10
C GLU A 10 5.10 -4.25 7.94
N SER A 11 5.90 -5.32 8.11
CA SER A 11 6.04 -6.39 7.10
C SER A 11 4.70 -7.06 6.78
N ALA A 12 3.92 -7.45 7.80
CA ALA A 12 2.61 -8.06 7.58
C ALA A 12 1.63 -7.11 6.88
N THR A 13 1.70 -5.82 7.17
CA THR A 13 0.90 -4.79 6.50
C THR A 13 1.30 -4.62 5.05
N LEU A 14 2.60 -4.64 4.73
CA LEU A 14 3.10 -4.60 3.35
C LEU A 14 2.63 -5.81 2.54
N ASP A 15 2.70 -7.02 3.12
CA ASP A 15 2.23 -8.25 2.48
C ASP A 15 0.72 -8.18 2.21
N ALA A 16 -0.07 -7.71 3.18
CA ALA A 16 -1.50 -7.49 3.00
C ALA A 16 -1.80 -6.50 1.87
N ILE A 17 -1.05 -5.39 1.78
CA ILE A 17 -1.21 -4.41 0.69
C ILE A 17 -0.90 -5.05 -0.67
N GLN A 18 0.14 -5.88 -0.77
CA GLN A 18 0.47 -6.57 -2.02
C GLN A 18 -0.63 -7.54 -2.45
N LEU A 19 -1.22 -8.29 -1.50
CA LEU A 19 -2.34 -9.18 -1.77
C LEU A 19 -3.58 -8.40 -2.26
N MET A 20 -3.88 -7.26 -1.65
CA MET A 20 -5.01 -6.41 -2.07
C MET A 20 -4.80 -5.80 -3.45
N LEU A 21 -3.60 -5.33 -3.77
CA LEU A 21 -3.28 -4.85 -5.11
C LEU A 21 -3.43 -5.97 -6.15
N ARG A 22 -3.04 -7.20 -5.84
CA ARG A 22 -3.25 -8.35 -6.75
C ARG A 22 -4.73 -8.65 -6.96
N ASP A 23 -5.52 -8.62 -5.88
CA ASP A 23 -6.96 -8.85 -5.96
C ASP A 23 -7.67 -7.79 -6.80
N LEU A 24 -7.34 -6.51 -6.59
CA LEU A 24 -7.89 -5.40 -7.36
C LEU A 24 -7.55 -5.50 -8.86
N HIS A 25 -6.38 -6.01 -9.23
CA HIS A 25 -6.05 -6.23 -10.65
C HIS A 25 -6.66 -7.51 -11.23
N THR A 26 -7.20 -8.39 -10.39
CA THR A 26 -7.85 -9.62 -10.85
C THR A 26 -9.18 -9.29 -11.51
N ARG A 27 -9.43 -9.92 -12.65
CA ARG A 27 -10.69 -9.77 -13.36
C ARG A 27 -11.77 -10.61 -12.69
N HIS A 28 -12.63 -9.96 -11.91
CA HIS A 28 -13.80 -10.57 -11.28
C HIS A 28 -15.04 -10.43 -12.16
N ASP A 29 -15.29 -11.43 -13.03
CA ASP A 29 -16.39 -11.38 -14.01
C ASP A 29 -17.78 -11.23 -13.36
N GLU A 30 -18.00 -11.84 -12.19
CA GLU A 30 -19.27 -11.73 -11.47
C GLU A 30 -19.57 -10.28 -11.02
N ILE A 31 -18.55 -9.58 -10.52
CA ILE A 31 -18.66 -8.16 -10.11
C ILE A 31 -18.90 -7.28 -11.33
N ARG A 32 -18.15 -7.51 -12.42
CA ARG A 32 -18.28 -6.76 -13.68
C ARG A 32 -19.66 -6.94 -14.31
N HIS A 33 -20.19 -8.17 -14.34
CA HIS A 33 -21.55 -8.43 -14.81
C HIS A 33 -22.59 -7.70 -13.95
N ARG A 34 -22.46 -7.72 -12.62
CA ARG A 34 -23.38 -6.98 -11.72
C ARG A 34 -23.30 -5.47 -11.93
N ALA A 35 -22.11 -4.91 -12.16
CA ALA A 35 -21.94 -3.49 -12.42
C ALA A 35 -22.53 -3.10 -13.79
N ALA A 36 -22.31 -3.92 -14.82
CA ALA A 36 -22.92 -3.72 -16.14
C ALA A 36 -24.45 -3.78 -16.06
N PHE A 37 -24.99 -4.76 -15.33
CA PHE A 37 -26.43 -4.89 -15.12
C PHE A 37 -27.04 -3.68 -14.38
N ARG A 38 -26.29 -3.09 -13.43
CA ARG A 38 -26.70 -1.88 -12.69
C ARG A 38 -26.39 -0.58 -13.43
N GLY A 39 -25.69 -0.63 -14.56
CA GLY A 39 -25.24 0.54 -15.30
C GLY A 39 -24.10 1.33 -14.63
N CYS A 40 -23.40 0.75 -13.65
CA CYS A 40 -22.35 1.42 -12.88
C CYS A 40 -20.91 0.94 -13.21
N THR A 41 -20.68 0.48 -14.45
CA THR A 41 -19.38 -0.04 -14.87
C THR A 41 -18.27 1.00 -14.80
N LYS A 42 -18.56 2.26 -15.13
CA LYS A 42 -17.57 3.33 -15.13
C LYS A 42 -17.13 3.65 -13.70
N GLU A 43 -18.10 3.81 -12.82
CA GLU A 43 -17.92 4.10 -11.39
C GLU A 43 -17.15 2.97 -10.70
N LEU A 44 -17.43 1.71 -11.06
CA LEU A 44 -16.65 0.57 -10.57
C LEU A 44 -15.16 0.70 -10.94
N LEU A 45 -14.85 1.07 -12.19
CA LEU A 45 -13.47 1.23 -12.64
C LEU A 45 -12.77 2.44 -12.00
N GLU A 46 -13.49 3.55 -11.83
CA GLU A 46 -12.98 4.74 -11.15
C GLU A 46 -12.62 4.41 -9.69
N VAL A 47 -13.54 3.78 -8.94
CA VAL A 47 -13.29 3.35 -7.55
C VAL A 47 -12.16 2.33 -7.47
N GLN A 48 -12.08 1.38 -8.42
CA GLN A 48 -10.98 0.42 -8.47
C GLN A 48 -9.62 1.13 -8.64
N GLN A 49 -9.54 2.14 -9.52
CA GLN A 49 -8.32 2.91 -9.72
C GLN A 49 -7.94 3.72 -8.48
N GLU A 50 -8.90 4.40 -7.85
CA GLU A 50 -8.67 5.15 -6.60
C GLU A 50 -8.13 4.25 -5.48
N LEU A 51 -8.65 3.03 -5.35
CA LEU A 51 -8.17 2.06 -4.36
C LEU A 51 -6.74 1.60 -4.66
N VAL A 52 -6.40 1.38 -5.94
CA VAL A 52 -5.04 1.04 -6.34
C VAL A 52 -4.07 2.17 -5.99
N ASP A 53 -4.39 3.42 -6.32
CA ASP A 53 -3.54 4.58 -6.05
C ASP A 53 -3.35 4.81 -4.55
N TYR A 54 -4.42 4.65 -3.77
CA TYR A 54 -4.36 4.71 -2.31
C TYR A 54 -3.42 3.65 -1.72
N LEU A 55 -3.54 2.40 -2.17
CA LEU A 55 -2.70 1.30 -1.67
C LEU A 55 -1.24 1.44 -2.09
N LEU A 56 -0.95 1.94 -3.30
CA LEU A 56 0.41 2.25 -3.75
C LEU A 56 1.03 3.37 -2.91
N THR A 57 0.26 4.42 -2.65
CA THR A 57 0.69 5.53 -1.78
C THR A 57 0.99 5.01 -0.37
N LYS A 58 0.10 4.22 0.21
CA LYS A 58 0.29 3.63 1.54
C LYS A 58 1.52 2.72 1.62
N LYS A 59 1.75 1.89 0.59
CA LYS A 59 2.96 1.07 0.47
C LYS A 59 4.22 1.93 0.43
N SER A 60 4.22 3.02 -0.35
CA SER A 60 5.38 3.92 -0.46
C SER A 60 5.72 4.60 0.86
N GLN A 61 4.71 5.00 1.64
CA GLN A 61 4.89 5.61 2.96
C GLN A 61 5.51 4.63 3.96
N LEU A 62 5.04 3.39 4.00
CA LEU A 62 5.60 2.35 4.87
C LEU A 62 7.06 2.02 4.51
N MET A 63 7.38 1.96 3.22
CA MET A 63 8.77 1.75 2.75
C MET A 63 9.67 2.96 3.03
N GLY A 64 9.15 4.18 2.86
CA GLY A 64 9.89 5.43 3.09
C GLY A 64 10.10 5.78 4.56
N GLN A 65 9.25 5.30 5.47
CA GLN A 65 9.45 5.42 6.91
C GLN A 65 10.63 4.56 7.41
N SER A 66 10.91 3.42 6.78
CA SER A 66 12.03 2.56 7.15
C SER A 66 13.42 3.16 6.81
N GLU A 67 13.50 4.14 5.91
CA GLU A 67 14.77 4.80 5.54
C GLU A 67 15.05 6.10 6.34
N GLY A 68 14.05 6.64 7.04
CA GLY A 68 14.14 7.95 7.73
C GLY A 68 14.88 7.94 9.07
N ASP A 69 15.01 6.79 9.74
CA ASP A 69 15.57 6.72 11.10
C ASP A 69 17.09 6.44 11.13
N SER A 70 17.70 6.12 9.98
CA SER A 70 19.15 5.82 9.89
C SER A 70 20.04 7.03 9.57
N LEU A 71 19.45 8.20 9.26
CA LEU A 71 20.19 9.40 8.84
C LEU A 71 20.39 10.45 9.93
N ILE A 72 19.61 10.43 11.01
CA ILE A 72 19.71 11.46 12.08
C ILE A 72 20.80 11.12 13.11
N ASN A 73 21.32 9.88 13.13
CA ASN A 73 22.38 9.46 14.06
C ASN A 73 23.76 9.27 13.38
N ARG A 74 24.06 10.02 12.32
CA ARG A 74 25.45 10.26 11.91
C ARG A 74 25.91 11.58 12.49
N ASN A 75 26.24 11.50 13.78
CA ASN A 75 27.22 12.31 14.48
C ASN A 75 28.00 13.27 13.56
N TYR A 76 27.66 14.57 13.61
CA TYR A 76 28.40 15.66 12.97
C TYR A 76 29.74 15.95 13.68
N ASN A 77 30.48 14.91 14.05
CA ASN A 77 31.86 14.98 14.53
C ASN A 77 32.75 14.12 13.64
N ALA A 78 32.75 14.43 12.34
CA ALA A 78 33.68 13.85 11.39
C ALA A 78 34.07 14.90 10.36
N PHE A 79 35.17 15.59 10.69
CA PHE A 79 36.10 16.32 9.82
C PHE A 79 35.85 17.82 9.57
N LEU A 80 36.73 18.58 10.26
CA LEU A 80 37.24 19.95 10.05
C LEU A 80 36.62 21.06 10.90
#